data_AF-A0A3S2CL44-F1
#
_entry.id   AF-A0A3S2CL44-F1
#
_cell.length_a   1.000
_cell.length_b   1.000
_cell.length_c   1.000
_cell.angle_alpha   90.00
_cell.angle_beta   90.00
_cell.angle_gamma   90.00
#
_symmetry.space_group_name_H-M   'P 1'
#
loop_
_entity.id
_entity.type
_entity.pdbx_description
1 polymer ?
#
loop_
_entity_poly.entity_id
_entity_poly.type
_entity_poly.pdbx_seq_one_letter_code
_entity_poly.pdbx_strand_id
1 'polypeptide(L)'
;LHDGRKLLPQDGEARWQALRLQAVAQGLAQTGIALRWETERRPEKLRYGALADGYREKIEASYDWIESTLDDEAPLHIGHIALATTLSWMAFRHLPPFRSRALLTRWFEAFEKRVSMQATPLSGDTHD
;
A
#
# COMPACT_ATOMS: atom_id res chain seq x y z
N LEU A 1 -3.10 -22.99 16.19
CA LEU A 1 -3.84 -21.80 15.67
C LEU A 1 -4.67 -21.24 16.82
N HIS A 2 -4.82 -19.92 16.92
CA HIS A 2 -5.58 -19.26 18.00
C HIS A 2 -7.10 -19.28 17.77
N ASP A 3 -7.90 -19.15 18.83
CA ASP A 3 -9.37 -19.14 18.74
C ASP A 3 -9.98 -17.76 18.44
N GLY A 4 -9.14 -16.70 18.45
CA GLY A 4 -9.58 -15.35 18.07
C GLY A 4 -9.99 -15.22 16.60
N ARG A 5 -10.70 -14.14 16.28
CA ARG A 5 -11.14 -13.77 14.91
C ARG A 5 -9.98 -13.86 13.93
N LYS A 6 -10.23 -14.49 12.77
CA LYS A 6 -9.21 -14.63 11.71
C LYS A 6 -9.09 -13.32 10.93
N LEU A 7 -7.85 -12.89 10.68
CA LEU A 7 -7.55 -11.71 9.85
C LEU A 7 -7.80 -11.97 8.36
N LEU A 8 -7.77 -13.23 7.93
CA LEU A 8 -8.30 -13.65 6.64
C LEU A 8 -9.67 -14.29 6.90
N PRO A 9 -10.78 -13.63 6.49
CA PRO A 9 -12.09 -14.24 6.53
C PRO A 9 -12.09 -15.58 5.79
N GLN A 10 -12.79 -16.57 6.35
CA GLN A 10 -12.71 -17.95 5.86
C GLN A 10 -13.56 -18.16 4.61
N ASP A 11 -14.66 -17.43 4.46
CA ASP A 11 -15.64 -17.58 3.41
C ASP A 11 -16.42 -16.27 3.12
N GLY A 12 -17.31 -16.34 2.13
CA GLY A 12 -18.25 -15.27 1.80
C GLY A 12 -17.64 -14.00 1.21
N GLU A 13 -18.46 -12.96 1.14
CA GLU A 13 -18.10 -11.67 0.53
C GLU A 13 -16.93 -10.98 1.25
N ALA A 14 -16.90 -11.08 2.59
CA ALA A 14 -15.82 -10.49 3.38
C ALA A 14 -14.44 -11.05 3.00
N ARG A 15 -14.35 -12.34 2.62
CA ARG A 15 -13.10 -12.94 2.14
C ARG A 15 -12.68 -12.32 0.81
N TRP A 16 -13.61 -12.18 -0.13
CA TRP A 16 -13.34 -11.60 -1.44
C TRP A 16 -12.92 -10.14 -1.35
N GLN A 17 -13.61 -9.35 -0.53
CA GLN A 17 -13.24 -7.96 -0.26
C GLN A 17 -11.84 -7.84 0.33
N ALA A 18 -11.52 -8.66 1.34
CA ALA A 18 -10.20 -8.67 1.97
C ALA A 18 -9.08 -9.05 0.99
N LEU A 19 -9.30 -10.08 0.15
CA LEU A 19 -8.33 -10.54 -0.84
C LEU A 19 -8.18 -9.56 -2.01
N ARG A 20 -9.26 -8.91 -2.43
CA ARG A 20 -9.22 -7.89 -3.50
C ARG A 20 -8.40 -6.68 -3.05
N LEU A 21 -8.65 -6.18 -1.84
CA LEU A 21 -7.85 -5.07 -1.29
C LEU A 21 -6.37 -5.48 -1.11
N GLN A 22 -6.11 -6.71 -0.63
CA GLN A 22 -4.76 -7.24 -0.54
C GLN A 22 -4.06 -7.28 -1.91
N ALA A 23 -4.74 -7.75 -2.95
CA ALA A 23 -4.18 -7.84 -4.29
C ALA A 23 -3.84 -6.46 -4.87
N VAL A 24 -4.71 -5.47 -4.68
CA VAL A 24 -4.45 -4.08 -5.10
C VAL A 24 -3.27 -3.48 -4.32
N ALA A 25 -3.23 -3.67 -3.00
CA ALA A 25 -2.11 -3.20 -2.19
C ALA A 25 -0.77 -3.84 -2.62
N GLN A 26 -0.75 -5.13 -2.93
CA GLN A 26 0.45 -5.79 -3.43
C GLN A 26 0.87 -5.27 -4.81
N GLY A 27 -0.08 -5.06 -5.73
CA GLY A 27 0.20 -4.46 -7.04
C GLY A 27 0.74 -3.02 -6.92
N LEU A 28 0.19 -2.24 -5.99
CA LEU A 28 0.69 -0.91 -5.66
C LEU A 28 2.13 -0.96 -5.13
N ALA A 29 2.45 -1.87 -4.21
CA ALA A 29 3.81 -2.05 -3.70
C ALA A 29 4.79 -2.42 -4.82
N GLN A 30 4.43 -3.39 -5.67
CA GLN A 30 5.24 -3.80 -6.82
C GLN A 30 5.48 -2.65 -7.79
N THR A 31 4.46 -1.84 -8.06
CA THR A 31 4.55 -0.67 -8.94
C THR A 31 5.43 0.41 -8.33
N GLY A 32 5.32 0.67 -7.03
CA GLY A 32 6.19 1.59 -6.29
C GLY A 32 7.66 1.15 -6.32
N ILE A 33 7.92 -0.15 -6.13
CA ILE A 33 9.27 -0.73 -6.26
C ILE A 33 9.81 -0.52 -7.68
N ALA A 34 9.00 -0.79 -8.71
CA ALA A 34 9.40 -0.63 -10.09
C ALA A 34 9.68 0.85 -10.44
N LEU A 35 8.84 1.77 -9.97
CA LEU A 35 9.06 3.21 -10.12
C LEU A 35 10.39 3.62 -9.47
N ARG A 36 10.60 3.23 -8.21
CA ARG A 36 11.85 3.54 -7.49
C ARG A 36 13.08 2.99 -8.22
N TRP A 37 12.98 1.77 -8.73
CA TRP A 37 14.06 1.18 -9.51
C TRP A 37 14.36 2.02 -10.74
N GLU A 38 13.34 2.42 -11.50
CA GLU A 38 13.48 3.21 -12.71
C GLU A 38 13.99 4.64 -12.44
N THR A 39 13.65 5.25 -11.30
CA THR A 39 13.98 6.65 -11.02
C THR A 39 15.19 6.86 -10.12
N GLU A 40 15.58 5.87 -9.31
CA GLU A 40 16.68 6.01 -8.34
C GLU A 40 17.80 5.00 -8.59
N ARG A 41 17.47 3.73 -8.81
CA ARG A 41 18.46 2.63 -8.78
C ARG A 41 19.09 2.37 -10.15
N ARG A 42 18.29 2.45 -11.21
CA ARG A 42 18.75 2.24 -12.58
C ARG A 42 19.75 3.34 -12.97
N PRO A 43 20.89 3.01 -13.59
CA PRO A 43 21.85 4.00 -14.06
C PRO A 43 21.15 5.05 -14.92
N GLU A 44 21.45 6.33 -14.69
CA GLU A 44 20.68 7.45 -15.26
C GLU A 44 20.53 7.36 -16.79
N LYS A 45 21.60 7.01 -17.50
CA LYS A 45 21.62 6.83 -18.96
C LYS A 45 20.74 5.68 -19.48
N LEU A 46 20.28 4.78 -18.61
CA LEU A 46 19.42 3.64 -18.95
C LEU A 46 17.96 3.85 -18.52
N ARG A 47 17.65 4.97 -17.87
CA ARG A 47 16.29 5.27 -17.42
C ARG A 47 15.41 5.63 -18.61
N TYR A 48 14.19 5.14 -18.60
CA TYR A 48 13.16 5.40 -19.59
C TYR A 48 12.00 6.15 -18.96
N GLY A 49 11.96 7.47 -19.17
CA GLY A 49 10.99 8.37 -18.53
C GLY A 49 9.54 7.94 -18.71
N ALA A 50 9.14 7.55 -19.93
CA ALA A 50 7.76 7.13 -20.20
C ALA A 50 7.34 5.87 -19.41
N LEU A 51 8.29 4.97 -19.09
CA LEU A 51 8.00 3.83 -18.23
C LEU A 51 7.76 4.26 -16.78
N ALA A 52 8.58 5.20 -16.28
CA ALA A 52 8.38 5.78 -14.95
C ALA A 52 7.02 6.51 -14.87
N ASP A 53 6.64 7.24 -15.91
CA ASP A 53 5.34 7.92 -15.98
C ASP A 53 4.18 6.90 -15.96
N GLY A 54 4.29 5.81 -16.72
CA GLY A 54 3.31 4.72 -16.68
C GLY A 54 3.19 4.05 -15.30
N TYR A 55 4.27 3.98 -14.52
CA TYR A 55 4.19 3.51 -13.13
C TYR A 55 3.51 4.52 -12.20
N ARG A 56 3.76 5.83 -12.39
CA ARG A 56 3.07 6.89 -11.63
C ARG A 56 1.57 6.86 -11.89
N GLU A 57 1.16 6.75 -13.15
CA GLU A 57 -0.26 6.64 -13.51
C GLU A 57 -0.95 5.44 -12.85
N LYS A 58 -0.29 4.28 -12.82
CA LYS A 58 -0.81 3.08 -12.13
C LYS A 58 -0.93 3.27 -10.62
N ILE A 59 0.02 3.98 -10.01
CA ILE A 59 -0.02 4.31 -8.58
C ILE A 59 -1.21 5.22 -8.28
N GLU A 60 -1.38 6.30 -9.05
CA GLU A 60 -2.50 7.23 -8.88
C GLU A 60 -3.86 6.52 -9.07
N ALA A 61 -4.00 5.71 -10.12
CA ALA A 61 -5.21 4.94 -10.38
C ALA A 61 -5.52 3.94 -9.25
N SER A 62 -4.48 3.32 -8.67
CA SER A 62 -4.66 2.41 -7.52
C SER A 62 -5.14 3.18 -6.29
N TYR A 63 -4.59 4.36 -6.03
CA TYR A 63 -5.04 5.21 -4.92
C TYR A 63 -6.48 5.70 -5.12
N ASP A 64 -6.88 6.08 -6.33
CA ASP A 64 -8.26 6.50 -6.63
C ASP A 64 -9.26 5.34 -6.43
N TRP A 65 -8.87 4.14 -6.84
CA TRP A 65 -9.69 2.96 -6.62
C TRP A 65 -9.82 2.63 -5.13
N ILE A 66 -8.74 2.75 -4.34
CA ILE A 66 -8.80 2.53 -2.89
C ILE A 66 -9.68 3.60 -2.23
N GLU A 67 -9.50 4.88 -2.57
CA GLU A 67 -10.30 5.99 -2.04
C GLU A 67 -11.81 5.78 -2.27
N SER A 68 -12.20 5.20 -3.42
CA SER A 68 -13.62 4.98 -3.75
C SER A 68 -14.20 3.67 -3.21
N THR A 69 -13.38 2.74 -2.69
CA THR A 69 -13.84 1.40 -2.30
C THR A 69 -13.48 0.97 -0.88
N LEU A 70 -12.61 1.72 -0.20
CA LEU A 70 -12.20 1.42 1.16
C LEU A 70 -13.39 1.56 2.11
N ASP A 71 -13.68 0.49 2.86
CA ASP A 71 -14.63 0.49 3.96
C ASP A 71 -13.84 0.67 5.26
N ASP A 72 -13.83 1.89 5.81
CA ASP A 72 -13.10 2.23 7.04
C ASP A 72 -13.77 1.71 8.32
N GLU A 73 -14.99 1.20 8.23
CA GLU A 73 -15.76 0.61 9.33
C GLU A 73 -15.65 -0.93 9.36
N ALA A 74 -15.15 -1.54 8.30
CA ALA A 74 -14.99 -3.00 8.22
C ALA A 74 -14.02 -3.54 9.28
N PRO A 75 -14.30 -4.72 9.88
CA PRO A 75 -13.37 -5.36 10.80
C PRO A 75 -11.99 -5.59 10.18
N LEU A 76 -10.92 -5.25 10.90
CA LEU A 76 -9.53 -5.39 10.44
C LEU A 76 -9.28 -6.76 9.77
N HIS A 77 -8.73 -6.76 8.57
CA HIS A 77 -8.43 -8.00 7.83
C HIS A 77 -7.12 -7.86 7.05
N ILE A 78 -6.72 -8.91 6.35
CA ILE A 78 -5.42 -8.98 5.67
C ILE A 78 -5.22 -7.86 4.64
N GLY A 79 -6.26 -7.49 3.88
CA GLY A 79 -6.21 -6.37 2.94
C GLY A 79 -5.83 -5.04 3.58
N HIS A 80 -6.37 -4.73 4.77
CA HIS A 80 -6.04 -3.52 5.52
C HIS A 80 -4.57 -3.52 5.98
N ILE A 81 -4.06 -4.65 6.45
CA ILE A 81 -2.66 -4.77 6.87
C ILE A 81 -1.73 -4.59 5.66
N ALA A 82 -2.05 -5.24 4.54
CA ALA A 82 -1.31 -5.10 3.29
C ALA A 82 -1.31 -3.65 2.79
N LEU A 83 -2.47 -2.98 2.82
CA LEU A 83 -2.58 -1.58 2.44
C LEU A 83 -1.75 -0.67 3.35
N ALA A 84 -1.91 -0.76 4.67
CA ALA A 84 -1.19 0.11 5.60
C ALA A 84 0.33 -0.05 5.50
N THR A 85 0.82 -1.28 5.43
CA THR A 85 2.26 -1.55 5.26
C THR A 85 2.79 -1.04 3.93
N THR A 86 2.00 -1.16 2.85
CA THR A 86 2.34 -0.60 1.54
C THR A 86 2.41 0.93 1.59
N LEU A 87 1.38 1.61 2.11
CA LEU A 87 1.35 3.08 2.18
C LEU A 87 2.48 3.63 3.06
N SER A 88 2.78 2.97 4.18
CA SER A 88 3.91 3.33 5.04
C SER A 88 5.23 3.24 4.28
N TRP A 89 5.43 2.17 3.49
CA TRP A 89 6.62 2.04 2.65
C TRP A 89 6.68 3.06 1.52
N MET A 90 5.57 3.35 0.85
CA MET A 90 5.48 4.39 -0.19
C MET A 90 5.88 5.76 0.39
N ALA A 91 5.37 6.10 1.56
CA ALA A 91 5.70 7.35 2.26
C ALA A 91 7.18 7.38 2.70
N PHE A 92 7.67 6.29 3.27
CA PHE A 92 9.08 6.15 3.70
C PHE A 92 10.07 6.29 2.54
N ARG A 93 9.70 5.83 1.34
CA ARG A 93 10.52 5.93 0.13
C ARG A 93 10.24 7.19 -0.70
N HIS A 94 9.47 8.15 -0.18
CA HIS A 94 9.13 9.40 -0.87
C HIS A 94 8.55 9.19 -2.29
N LEU A 95 7.79 8.10 -2.47
CA LEU A 95 7.08 7.78 -3.71
C LEU A 95 5.81 8.65 -3.84
N PRO A 96 5.12 8.64 -5.00
CA PRO A 96 3.96 9.49 -5.23
C PRO A 96 2.97 9.42 -4.04
N PRO A 97 2.63 10.59 -3.45
CA PRO A 97 1.90 10.64 -2.20
C PRO A 97 0.40 10.41 -2.42
N PHE A 98 -0.23 9.62 -1.55
CA PHE A 98 -1.69 9.43 -1.54
C PHE A 98 -2.45 10.57 -0.83
N ARG A 99 -1.74 11.60 -0.34
CA ARG A 99 -2.27 12.60 0.62
C ARG A 99 -3.39 13.50 0.07
N SER A 100 -3.62 13.51 -1.24
CA SER A 100 -4.74 14.22 -1.87
C SER A 100 -6.10 13.51 -1.70
N ARG A 101 -6.11 12.28 -1.17
CA ARG A 101 -7.30 11.43 -1.03
C ARG A 101 -7.72 11.38 0.43
N ALA A 102 -8.86 11.98 0.74
CA ALA A 102 -9.23 12.35 2.10
C ALA A 102 -9.56 11.13 2.97
N LEU A 103 -10.29 10.16 2.44
CA LEU A 103 -10.61 8.92 3.16
C LEU A 103 -9.35 8.10 3.41
N LEU A 104 -8.57 7.82 2.37
CA LEU A 104 -7.34 7.04 2.44
C LEU A 104 -6.32 7.66 3.40
N THR A 105 -6.18 8.98 3.36
CA THR A 105 -5.26 9.73 4.25
C THR A 105 -5.68 9.60 5.70
N ARG A 106 -6.95 9.92 6.01
CA ARG A 106 -7.48 9.83 7.38
C ARG A 106 -7.42 8.40 7.92
N TRP A 107 -7.80 7.43 7.10
CA TRP A 107 -7.76 6.01 7.46
C TRP A 107 -6.33 5.58 7.80
N PHE A 108 -5.36 5.94 6.97
CA PHE A 108 -3.97 5.56 7.18
C PHE A 108 -3.38 6.20 8.44
N GLU A 109 -3.65 7.50 8.67
CA GLU A 109 -3.21 8.19 9.88
C GLU A 109 -3.79 7.59 11.17
N ALA A 110 -5.03 7.09 11.12
CA ALA A 110 -5.61 6.33 12.21
C ALA A 110 -4.95 4.95 12.36
N PHE A 111 -4.68 4.27 11.25
CA PHE A 111 -4.07 2.94 11.24
C PHE A 111 -2.63 2.96 11.77
N GLU A 112 -1.84 3.98 11.44
CA GLU A 112 -0.45 4.13 11.92
C GLU A 112 -0.38 4.21 13.45
N LYS A 113 -1.41 4.72 14.13
CA LYS A 113 -1.45 4.83 15.60
C LYS A 113 -1.61 3.49 16.33
N ARG A 114 -1.88 2.39 15.62
CA ARG A 114 -2.04 1.07 16.22
C ARG A 114 -0.72 0.59 16.83
N VAL A 115 -0.79 -0.05 18.00
CA VAL A 115 0.39 -0.60 18.71
C VAL A 115 1.25 -1.48 17.81
N SER A 116 0.64 -2.31 16.96
CA SER A 116 1.37 -3.17 16.02
C SER A 116 2.17 -2.38 14.98
N MET A 117 1.66 -1.25 14.49
CA MET A 117 2.35 -0.38 13.53
C MET A 117 3.49 0.38 14.22
N GLN A 118 3.21 0.97 15.39
CA GLN A 118 4.21 1.69 16.18
C GLN A 118 5.37 0.79 16.63
N ALA A 119 5.10 -0.51 16.85
CA ALA A 119 6.12 -1.50 17.19
C ALA A 119 6.97 -1.96 15.98
N THR A 120 6.63 -1.55 14.75
CA THR A 120 7.30 -2.00 13.52
C THR A 120 7.67 -0.82 12.59
N PRO A 121 8.42 0.20 13.08
CA PRO A 121 8.80 1.32 12.25
C PRO A 121 9.76 0.89 11.13
N LEU A 122 9.60 1.49 9.95
CA LEU A 122 10.56 1.34 8.85
C LEU A 122 11.82 2.15 9.18
N SER A 123 12.98 1.57 8.87
CA SER A 123 14.28 2.22 9.02
C SER A 123 15.27 1.69 7.99
N GLY A 124 16.34 2.45 7.78
CA GLY A 124 17.46 2.06 6.93
C GLY A 124 17.28 2.35 5.45
N ASP A 125 18.42 2.50 4.78
CA ASP A 125 18.47 2.57 3.33
C ASP A 125 18.55 1.17 2.74
N THR A 126 17.97 0.99 1.55
CA THR A 126 18.22 -0.25 0.81
C THR A 126 19.68 -0.24 0.39
N HIS A 127 20.47 -1.16 0.95
CA HIS A 127 21.81 -1.49 0.46
C HIS A 127 21.64 -2.56 -0.62
N ASP A 128 21.98 -2.24 -1.87
CA ASP A 128 22.03 -3.20 -2.98
C ASP A 128 23.37 -3.94 -2.98
#